data_AF-A0A736I0T3-F1
#
_entry.id   AF-A0A736I0T3-F1
#
_cell.length_a   1.000
_cell.length_b   1.000
_cell.length_c   1.000
_cell.angle_alpha   90.00
_cell.angle_beta   90.00
_cell.angle_gamma   90.00
#
_symmetry.space_group_name_H-M   'P 1'
#
loop_
_entity.id
_entity.type
_entity.pdbx_description
1 polymer ?
#
loop_
_entity_poly.entity_id
_entity_poly.type
_entity_poly.pdbx_seq_one_letter_code
_entity_poly.pdbx_strand_id
1 'polypeptide(L)'
;NSFKPDVIIALGGGSPMDAAKIMWVMYEHPETHFEELALRFMDIRKRIYKFPKMGVKAKMIAVTTTSGTGSEVTPFAVVTDDATG
;
A
#
# COMPACT_ATOMS: atom_id res chain seq x y z
N ASN A 1 -2.26 -10.68 -13.14
CA ASN A 1 -2.24 -11.53 -11.91
C ASN A 1 -2.17 -13.02 -12.25
N SER A 2 -0.99 -13.52 -12.64
CA SER A 2 -0.76 -14.96 -12.92
C SER A 2 -0.51 -15.77 -11.65
N PHE A 3 0.25 -15.24 -10.69
CA PHE A 3 0.69 -15.94 -9.48
C PHE A 3 -0.41 -16.16 -8.43
N LYS A 4 -1.38 -15.24 -8.33
CA LYS A 4 -2.54 -15.28 -7.40
C LYS A 4 -2.16 -15.61 -5.94
N PRO A 5 -1.31 -14.79 -5.30
CA PRO A 5 -0.95 -15.01 -3.90
C PRO A 5 -2.16 -14.89 -2.97
N ASP A 6 -2.16 -15.68 -1.91
CA ASP A 6 -3.03 -15.56 -0.73
C ASP A 6 -2.32 -14.84 0.44
N VAL A 7 -1.00 -14.67 0.34
CA VAL A 7 -0.18 -13.90 1.28
C VAL A 7 0.88 -13.09 0.53
N ILE A 8 1.05 -11.83 0.92
CA ILE A 8 2.11 -10.92 0.48
C ILE A 8 2.97 -10.60 1.71
N ILE A 9 4.27 -10.88 1.63
CA ILE A 9 5.21 -10.58 2.72
C ILE A 9 6.13 -9.46 2.28
N ALA A 10 6.10 -8.34 3.00
CA ALA A 10 7.03 -7.24 2.84
C ALA A 10 8.14 -7.36 3.89
N LEU A 11 9.37 -7.58 3.43
CA LEU A 11 10.55 -7.68 4.29
C LEU A 11 11.51 -6.54 3.94
N GLY A 12 11.81 -5.67 4.90
CA GLY A 12 12.78 -4.58 4.69
C GLY A 12 12.47 -3.32 5.51
N GLY A 13 12.96 -2.18 5.04
CA GLY A 13 12.60 -0.86 5.58
C GLY A 13 11.30 -0.31 4.98
N GLY A 14 11.09 1.01 5.10
CA GLY A 14 9.88 1.67 4.60
C GLY A 14 9.61 1.47 3.11
N SER A 15 10.64 1.54 2.27
CA SER A 15 10.48 1.45 0.81
C SER A 15 9.88 0.12 0.33
N PRO A 16 10.41 -1.07 0.70
CA PRO A 16 9.76 -2.35 0.36
C PRO A 16 8.33 -2.49 0.91
N MET A 17 8.05 -1.95 2.11
CA MET A 17 6.73 -2.01 2.73
C MET A 17 5.70 -1.14 1.99
N ASP A 18 6.08 0.08 1.61
CA ASP A 18 5.20 1.00 0.91
C ASP A 18 4.88 0.50 -0.50
N ALA A 19 5.87 -0.06 -1.20
CA ALA A 19 5.67 -0.74 -2.47
C ALA A 19 4.71 -1.93 -2.33
N ALA A 20 4.89 -2.77 -1.30
CA ALA A 20 4.02 -3.91 -1.06
C ALA A 20 2.56 -3.51 -0.76
N LYS A 21 2.34 -2.42 0.00
CA LYS A 21 0.98 -1.90 0.26
C LYS A 21 0.27 -1.53 -1.04
N ILE A 22 0.97 -0.86 -1.95
CA ILE A 22 0.40 -0.45 -3.25
C ILE A 22 0.09 -1.66 -4.12
N MET A 23 1.05 -2.59 -4.24
CA MET A 23 0.82 -3.84 -4.97
C MET A 23 -0.35 -4.63 -4.38
N TRP A 24 -0.51 -4.64 -3.05
CA TRP A 24 -1.63 -5.28 -2.38
C TRP A 24 -2.97 -4.64 -2.72
N VAL A 25 -3.06 -3.31 -2.72
CA VAL A 25 -4.28 -2.59 -3.13
C VAL A 25 -4.62 -2.88 -4.59
N MET A 26 -3.64 -2.81 -5.49
CA MET A 26 -3.86 -3.11 -6.92
C MET A 26 -4.24 -4.58 -7.16
N TYR A 27 -3.74 -5.50 -6.32
CA TYR A 27 -4.12 -6.92 -6.39
C TYR A 27 -5.55 -7.17 -5.90
N GLU A 28 -5.93 -6.57 -4.78
CA GLU A 28 -7.26 -6.66 -4.18
C GLU A 28 -8.32 -5.98 -5.06
N HIS A 29 -8.01 -4.78 -5.58
CA HIS A 29 -8.93 -3.90 -6.32
C HIS A 29 -8.30 -3.47 -7.64
N PRO A 30 -8.22 -4.35 -8.66
CA PRO A 30 -7.57 -4.06 -9.95
C PRO A 30 -8.20 -2.91 -10.75
N GLU A 31 -9.42 -2.51 -10.41
CA GLU A 31 -10.11 -1.33 -10.93
C GLU A 31 -9.59 -0.01 -10.35
N THR A 32 -8.81 -0.07 -9.27
CA THR A 32 -8.25 1.12 -8.61
C THR A 32 -7.11 1.68 -9.46
N HIS A 33 -7.23 2.95 -9.86
CA HIS A 33 -6.18 3.65 -10.57
C HIS A 33 -5.17 4.24 -9.58
N PHE A 34 -3.88 4.08 -9.87
CA PHE A 34 -2.78 4.49 -8.99
C PHE A 34 -2.83 5.98 -8.61
N GLU A 35 -3.22 6.82 -9.57
CA GLU A 35 -3.37 8.28 -9.42
C GLU A 35 -4.42 8.65 -8.35
N GLU A 36 -5.49 7.87 -8.22
CA GLU A 36 -6.51 8.11 -7.19
C GLU A 36 -6.04 7.75 -5.78
N LEU A 37 -5.05 6.85 -5.65
CA LEU A 37 -4.48 6.46 -4.35
C LEU A 37 -3.53 7.53 -3.82
N ALA A 38 -2.76 8.17 -4.70
CA ALA A 38 -1.83 9.24 -4.32
C ALA A 38 -2.56 10.45 -3.71
N LEU A 39 -3.73 10.81 -4.25
CA LEU A 39 -4.52 11.97 -3.81
C LEU A 39 -5.28 11.74 -2.49
N ARG A 40 -5.51 10.48 -2.09
CA ARG A 40 -6.37 10.13 -0.93
C ARG A 40 -5.76 10.44 0.44
N PHE A 41 -4.48 10.81 0.51
CA PHE A 41 -3.79 11.04 1.79
C PHE A 41 -3.51 12.52 2.12
N MET A 42 -3.83 13.45 1.21
CA MET A 42 -3.51 14.87 1.40
C MET A 42 -4.46 15.65 2.33
N ASP A 43 -5.67 15.17 2.62
CA ASP A 43 -6.60 15.86 3.51
C ASP A 43 -7.19 14.93 4.58
N ILE A 44 -6.64 15.00 5.79
CA ILE A 44 -7.08 14.25 6.98
C ILE A 44 -8.54 14.50 7.36
N ARG A 45 -9.19 15.55 6.82
CA ARG A 45 -10.61 15.88 7.05
C ARG A 45 -11.54 15.28 5.99
N LYS A 46 -11.02 14.83 4.84
CA LYS A 46 -11.80 14.18 3.76
C LYS A 46 -12.01 12.67 4.00
N ARG A 47 -12.25 12.26 5.25
CA ARG A 47 -12.53 10.87 5.69
C ARG A 47 -13.77 10.21 5.07
N ILE A 48 -14.39 10.80 4.05
CA ILE A 48 -15.65 10.34 3.46
C ILE A 48 -15.40 9.29 2.38
N TYR A 49 -14.16 9.11 1.91
CA TYR A 49 -13.85 8.02 1.00
C TYR A 49 -13.66 6.72 1.78
N LYS A 50 -14.59 5.77 1.63
CA LYS A 50 -14.48 4.44 2.23
C LYS A 50 -13.30 3.73 1.58
N PHE A 51 -12.25 3.48 2.36
CA PHE A 51 -11.17 2.60 1.93
C PHE A 51 -11.79 1.22 1.62
N PRO A 52 -11.49 0.63 0.45
CA PRO A 52 -12.11 -0.62 0.08
C PRO A 52 -11.69 -1.72 1.06
N LYS A 53 -12.52 -2.76 1.19
CA LYS A 53 -12.22 -3.86 2.11
C LYS A 53 -10.95 -4.57 1.65
N MET A 54 -9.93 -4.59 2.50
CA MET A 54 -8.65 -5.25 2.25
C MET A 54 -8.63 -6.65 2.85
N GLY A 55 -7.73 -7.51 2.37
CA GLY A 55 -7.53 -8.85 2.93
C GLY A 55 -8.53 -9.89 2.44
N VAL A 56 -9.17 -9.67 1.29
CA VAL A 56 -10.14 -10.59 0.70
C VAL A 56 -9.44 -11.62 -0.18
N LYS A 57 -8.50 -11.19 -1.02
CA LYS A 57 -7.70 -12.05 -1.89
C LYS A 57 -6.37 -12.45 -1.26
N ALA A 58 -5.70 -11.55 -0.54
CA ALA A 58 -4.43 -11.84 0.12
C ALA A 58 -4.27 -11.14 1.48
N LYS A 59 -3.60 -11.79 2.43
CA LYS A 59 -3.11 -11.14 3.66
C LYS A 59 -1.79 -10.43 3.39
N MET A 60 -1.59 -9.27 4.00
CA MET A 60 -0.30 -8.56 3.96
C MET A 60 0.40 -8.71 5.32
N ILE A 61 1.66 -9.12 5.29
CA ILE A 61 2.54 -9.26 6.46
C ILE A 61 3.73 -8.32 6.27
N ALA A 62 3.97 -7.45 7.23
CA ALA A 62 5.14 -6.57 7.25
C ALA A 62 6.16 -7.10 8.27
N VAL A 63 7.41 -7.28 7.83
CA VAL A 63 8.56 -7.66 8.65
C VAL A 63 9.61 -6.56 8.50
N THR A 64 9.65 -5.64 9.45
CA THR A 64 10.60 -4.52 9.41
C THR A 64 12.01 -4.98 9.75
N THR A 65 13.01 -4.48 9.02
CA THR A 65 14.44 -4.74 9.29
C THR A 65 15.16 -3.51 9.85
N THR A 66 14.42 -2.44 10.15
CA THR A 66 14.98 -1.17 10.63
C THR A 66 14.15 -0.63 11.78
N SER A 67 14.80 0.00 12.77
CA SER A 67 14.12 0.83 13.77
C SER A 67 13.86 2.23 13.20
N GLY A 68 13.11 2.27 12.08
CA GLY A 68 13.02 3.40 11.16
C GLY A 68 11.60 3.95 11.01
N THR A 69 11.04 3.83 9.80
CA THR A 69 9.87 4.61 9.34
C THR A 69 8.54 4.29 10.03
N GLY A 70 8.42 3.17 10.74
CA GLY A 70 7.16 2.70 11.31
C GLY A 70 6.10 2.33 10.26
N SER A 71 6.51 2.08 9.00
CA SER A 71 5.59 1.77 7.90
C SER A 71 4.75 0.52 8.19
N GLU A 72 5.27 -0.44 8.95
CA GLU A 72 4.58 -1.68 9.34
C GLU A 72 3.25 -1.47 10.09
N VAL A 73 3.04 -0.31 10.71
CA VAL A 73 1.83 0.02 11.49
C VAL A 73 1.06 1.23 10.96
N THR A 74 1.39 1.72 9.75
CA THR A 74 0.68 2.86 9.14
C THR A 74 -0.05 2.46 7.86
N PRO A 75 -1.20 3.10 7.54
CA PRO A 75 -1.90 2.88 6.28
C PRO A 75 -1.30 3.68 5.11
N PHE A 76 -0.26 4.48 5.36
CA PHE A 76 0.38 5.33 4.36
C PHE A 76 1.37 4.52 3.53
N ALA A 77 1.50 4.90 2.26
CA ALA A 77 2.56 4.43 1.38
C ALA A 77 3.09 5.64 0.62
N VAL A 78 4.41 5.81 0.59
CA VAL A 78 5.07 6.86 -0.19
C VAL A 78 5.67 6.23 -1.44
N VAL A 79 5.27 6.75 -2.60
CA VAL A 79 5.91 6.44 -3.89
C VAL A 79 6.22 7.74 -4.60
N THR A 80 7.40 7.79 -5.19
CA THR A 80 7.89 8.90 -6.01
C THR A 80 7.61 8.57 -7.47
N ASP A 81 7.10 9.55 -8.21
CA ASP A 81 7.00 9.49 -9.67
C ASP A 81 8.23 10.16 -10.26
N ASP A 82 9.07 9.41 -10.98
CA ASP A 82 10.31 9.95 -11.56
C ASP A 82 10.06 11.11 -12.56
N ALA A 83 8.86 11.21 -13.14
CA ALA A 83 8.51 12.30 -14.06
C ALA A 83 8.03 13.58 -13.35
N THR A 84 7.42 13.46 -12.17
CA THR A 84 6.73 14.59 -11.51
C THR A 84 7.19 14.90 -10.09
N GLY A 85 7.94 14.00 -9.44
CA GLY A 85 8.51 14.15 -8.10
C GLY A 85 7.53 13.75 -7.00
#